data_AF-A0A2V9FCK6-F1
#
_entry.id   AF-A0A2V9FCK6-F1
#
_cell.length_a   1.000
_cell.length_b   1.000
_cell.length_c   1.000
_cell.angle_alpha   90.00
_cell.angle_beta   90.00
_cell.angle_gamma   90.00
#
_symmetry.space_group_name_H-M   'P 1'
#
loop_
_entity.id
_entity.type
_entity.pdbx_description
1 polymer ?
#
loop_
_entity_poly.entity_id
_entity_poly.type
_entity_poly.pdbx_seq_one_letter_code
_entity_poly.pdbx_strand_id
1 'polypeptide(L)' 'MNAVTTSIDSVLASGKKSSYIFTLTAAPQDSDGRTVRYCITGRPQHYGKTKHSFFIDESGVLRFTTENRAATAEDPVLH' A
#
# COMPACT_ATOMS: atom_id res chain seq x y z
N MET A 1 -2.92 -30.23 17.46
CA MET A 1 -2.70 -28.78 17.49
C MET A 1 -3.23 -28.23 16.18
N ASN A 2 -4.33 -27.47 16.21
CA ASN A 2 -4.98 -26.98 14.99
C ASN A 2 -4.17 -25.80 14.44
N ALA A 3 -3.50 -25.98 13.31
CA ALA A 3 -2.94 -24.88 12.55
C ALA A 3 -4.11 -24.09 11.95
N VAL A 4 -4.34 -22.89 12.45
CA VAL A 4 -5.25 -21.95 11.81
C VAL A 4 -4.52 -21.38 10.60
N THR A 5 -4.59 -22.07 9.47
CA THR A 5 -4.14 -21.53 8.19
C THR A 5 -5.18 -20.54 7.68
N THR A 6 -5.20 -19.34 8.25
CA THR A 6 -5.88 -18.21 7.61
C THR A 6 -5.04 -17.80 6.41
N SER A 7 -5.13 -18.56 5.33
CA SER A 7 -4.43 -18.26 4.08
C SER A 7 -4.92 -16.91 3.58
N ILE A 8 -3.99 -15.95 3.47
CA ILE A 8 -4.23 -14.72 2.73
C ILE A 8 -4.63 -15.14 1.31
N ASP A 9 -5.78 -14.67 0.84
CA ASP A 9 -6.28 -14.92 -0.51
C ASP A 9 -5.16 -14.65 -1.54
N SER A 10 -5.01 -15.54 -2.52
CA SER A 10 -3.88 -15.47 -3.46
C SER A 10 -3.86 -14.19 -4.31
N VAL A 11 -5.02 -13.56 -4.51
CA VAL A 11 -5.12 -12.25 -5.18
C VAL A 11 -4.59 -11.15 -4.27
N LEU A 12 -4.93 -11.18 -2.97
CA LEU A 12 -4.33 -10.28 -1.98
C LEU A 12 -2.82 -10.52 -1.83
N ALA A 13 -2.38 -11.78 -1.85
CA ALA A 13 -0.96 -12.14 -1.80
C ALA A 13 -0.18 -11.68 -3.04
N SER A 14 -0.85 -11.56 -4.20
CA SER A 14 -0.24 -11.05 -5.42
C SER A 14 0.00 -9.53 -5.42
N GLY A 15 -0.57 -8.82 -4.43
CA GLY A 15 -0.54 -7.36 -4.38
C GLY A 15 -1.32 -6.71 -5.52
N LYS A 16 -2.27 -7.41 -6.17
CA LYS A 16 -3.04 -6.87 -7.29
C LYS A 16 -4.53 -6.96 -7.05
N LYS A 17 -5.26 -5.87 -7.22
CA LYS A 17 -6.73 -5.85 -7.11
C LYS A 17 -7.31 -4.70 -7.92
N SER A 18 -8.43 -4.91 -8.60
CA SER A 18 -9.15 -3.86 -9.35
C SER A 18 -8.27 -3.04 -10.32
N SER A 19 -7.33 -3.69 -10.99
CA SER A 19 -6.33 -3.07 -11.89
C SER A 19 -5.33 -2.13 -11.19
N TYR A 20 -5.13 -2.31 -9.89
CA TYR A 20 -4.07 -1.68 -9.10
C TYR A 20 -3.03 -2.69 -8.67
N ILE A 21 -1.78 -2.23 -8.61
CA ILE A 21 -0.65 -2.90 -8.00
C ILE A 21 -0.38 -2.20 -6.66
N PHE A 22 -0.37 -2.98 -5.59
CA PHE A 22 -0.12 -2.57 -4.23
C PHE A 22 1.28 -3.03 -3.81
N THR A 23 2.07 -2.10 -3.32
CA THR A 23 3.43 -2.37 -2.83
C THR A 23 3.50 -1.95 -1.37
N LEU A 24 3.78 -2.89 -0.48
CA LEU A 24 4.12 -2.64 0.92
C LEU A 24 5.64 -2.44 1.04
N THR A 25 6.06 -1.39 1.72
CA THR A 25 7.45 -1.16 2.11
C THR A 25 7.50 -0.96 3.61
N ALA A 26 8.19 -1.87 4.30
CA ALA A 26 8.40 -1.83 5.74
C ALA A 26 9.78 -1.27 6.06
N ALA A 27 9.88 -0.46 7.11
CA ALA A 27 11.17 -0.09 7.69
C ALA A 27 11.79 -1.31 8.42
N PRO A 28 13.11 -1.28 8.69
CA PRO A 28 13.74 -2.25 9.58
C PRO A 28 13.03 -2.34 10.93
N GLN A 29 13.15 -3.51 11.56
CA GLN A 29 12.64 -3.71 12.92
C GLN A 29 13.38 -2.79 13.90
N ASP A 30 12.66 -2.33 14.92
CA ASP A 30 13.26 -1.64 16.07
C ASP A 30 14.09 -2.62 16.94
N SER A 31 14.66 -2.11 18.02
CA SER A 31 15.44 -2.90 18.98
C SER A 31 14.64 -4.01 19.67
N ASP A 32 13.31 -3.91 19.67
CA ASP A 32 12.40 -4.89 20.25
C ASP A 32 11.94 -5.93 19.20
N GLY A 33 12.46 -5.86 17.96
CA GLY A 33 12.08 -6.73 16.86
C GLY A 33 10.72 -6.39 16.24
N ARG A 34 10.19 -5.17 16.44
CA ARG A 34 8.90 -4.75 15.88
C ARG A 34 9.10 -3.89 14.63
N THR A 35 8.30 -4.15 13.59
CA THR A 35 8.16 -3.24 12.45
C THR A 35 7.06 -2.25 12.76
N VAL A 36 7.42 -1.02 13.13
CA VAL A 36 6.47 0.03 13.53
C VAL A 36 6.22 1.07 12.44
N ARG A 37 7.03 1.09 11.38
CA ARG A 37 6.88 2.02 10.25
C ARG A 37 6.72 1.26 8.97
N TYR A 38 5.72 1.63 8.18
CA TYR A 38 5.48 1.05 6.88
C TYR A 38 4.70 2.02 6.00
N CYS A 39 4.83 1.86 4.69
CA CYS A 39 3.93 2.50 3.75
C CYS A 39 3.40 1.51 2.72
N ILE A 40 2.22 1.79 2.20
CA ILE A 40 1.60 1.07 1.10
C ILE A 40 1.34 2.07 -0.01
N THR A 41 1.80 1.74 -1.21
CA THR A 41 1.46 2.49 -2.42
C THR A 41 0.51 1.67 -3.27
N GLY A 42 -0.50 2.32 -3.86
CA GLY A 42 -1.40 1.73 -4.83
C GLY A 42 -1.25 2.44 -6.16
N ARG A 43 -0.72 1.75 -7.18
CA ARG A 43 -0.55 2.32 -8.53
C ARG A 43 -1.46 1.61 -9.53
N PRO A 44 -2.10 2.35 -10.46
CA PRO A 44 -2.80 1.73 -11.58
C PRO A 44 -1.83 0.87 -12.39
N GLN A 45 -2.21 -0.35 -12.74
CA GLN A 45 -1.42 -1.21 -13.63
C GLN A 45 -1.19 -0.55 -14.99
N HIS A 46 -2.20 0.19 -15.47
CA HIS A 46 -2.10 1.09 -16.61
C HIS A 46 -2.55 2.48 -16.17
N TYR A 47 -1.63 3.44 -16.25
CA TYR A 47 -1.93 4.81 -15.88
C TYR A 47 -2.80 5.49 -16.94
N GLY A 48 -3.74 6.32 -16.51
CA GLY A 48 -4.65 7.08 -17.38
C GLY A 48 -5.19 8.32 -16.66
N LYS A 49 -5.76 9.27 -17.41
CA LYS A 49 -6.18 10.58 -16.89
C LYS A 49 -7.20 10.52 -15.74
N THR A 50 -7.95 9.42 -15.62
CA THR A 50 -8.98 9.20 -14.60
C THR A 50 -8.55 8.29 -13.46
N LYS A 51 -7.27 7.87 -13.44
CA LYS A 51 -6.72 7.00 -12.41
C LYS A 51 -5.72 7.78 -11.57
N HIS A 52 -5.71 7.51 -10.27
CA HIS A 52 -4.81 8.14 -9.31
C HIS A 52 -3.90 7.10 -8.69
N SER A 53 -2.71 7.53 -8.26
CA SER A 53 -1.87 6.74 -7.37
C SER A 53 -2.20 7.10 -5.93
N PHE A 54 -2.09 6.12 -5.02
CA PHE A 54 -2.43 6.25 -3.61
C PHE A 54 -1.26 5.92 -2.69
N PHE A 55 -1.25 6.55 -1.53
CA PHE A 55 -0.27 6.33 -0.46
C PHE A 55 -0.99 6.29 0.89
N ILE A 56 -0.59 5.37 1.75
CA ILE A 56 -0.97 5.32 3.17
C ILE A 56 0.20 4.76 3.97
N ASP A 57 0.36 5.22 5.21
CA ASP A 57 1.38 4.73 6.15
C ASP A 57 0.74 4.36 7.50
N GLU A 58 1.55 4.13 8.52
CA GLU A 58 1.08 3.78 9.86
C GLU A 58 0.15 4.84 10.49
N SER A 59 0.13 6.08 9.99
CA SER A 59 -0.78 7.12 10.48
C SER A 59 -2.24 6.89 10.07
N GLY A 60 -2.46 6.05 9.04
CA GLY A 60 -3.79 5.82 8.46
C GLY A 60 -4.28 6.95 7.55
N VAL A 61 -3.48 7.98 7.30
CA VAL A 61 -3.85 9.10 6.40
C VAL A 61 -3.69 8.66 4.94
N LEU A 62 -4.81 8.59 4.22
CA LEU A 62 -4.82 8.27 2.80
C LEU A 62 -4.52 9.52 1.96
N ARG A 63 -3.54 9.40 1.06
CA ARG A 63 -3.09 10.47 0.16
C ARG A 63 -3.14 10.03 -1.29
N PHE A 64 -3.19 10.98 -2.22
CA PHE A 64 -3.26 10.69 -3.65
C PHE A 64 -2.57 11.71 -4.54
N THR A 65 -2.17 11.27 -5.73
CA THR A 65 -1.70 12.14 -6.81
C THR A 65 -2.36 11.81 -8.13
N THR A 66 -2.58 12.83 -8.96
CA THR A 66 -3.04 12.71 -10.35
C THR A 66 -1.89 12.61 -11.35
N GLU A 67 -0.65 12.68 -10.88
CA GLU A 67 0.55 12.54 -11.71
C GLU A 67 0.93 11.06 -11.90
N ASN A 68 1.56 10.74 -13.03
CA ASN A 68 2.03 9.38 -13.33
C ASN A 68 3.31 9.02 -12.55
N ARG A 69 3.23 9.02 -11.23
CA ARG A 69 4.27 8.59 -10.28
C ARG A 69 3.64 7.86 -9.10
N ALA A 70 4.48 7.32 -8.21
CA ALA A 70 3.99 6.86 -6.91
C ALA A 70 3.52 8.07 -6.08
N ALA A 71 2.46 7.87 -5.30
CA ALA A 71 2.06 8.84 -4.29
C ALA A 71 3.01 8.76 -3.08
N THR A 72 3.15 9.85 -2.34
CA THR A 72 4.03 9.98 -1.16
C THR A 72 3.29 10.60 0.03
N ALA A 73 3.97 10.65 1.17
CA ALA A 73 3.48 11.36 2.36
C ALA A 73 3.34 12.88 2.17
N GLU A 74 3.87 13.45 1.09
CA GLU A 74 3.79 14.88 0.80
C GLU A 74 2.58 15.24 -0.07
N ASP A 75 1.91 14.24 -0.65
CA ASP A 75 0.74 14.44 -1.48
C ASP A 75 -0.50 14.88 -0.70
N PRO A 76 -1.48 15.51 -1.37
CA PRO A 76 -2.76 15.87 -0.75
C PRO A 76 -3.48 14.69 -0.11
N VAL A 77 -4.14 14.95 1.01
CA VAL A 77 -5.03 14.00 1.68
C VAL A 77 -6.28 13.78 0.84
N LEU A 78 -6.74 12.54 0.75
CA LEU A 78 -8.03 12.21 0.17
C LEU A 78 -9.12 12.43 1.24
N HIS A 79 -10.02 13.38 0.99
CA HIS A 79 -11.17 13.70 1.84
C HIS A 79 -12.43 12.94 1.43
#